data_AF-A0A2E1QT19-F1
#
_entry.id   AF-A0A2E1QT19-F1
#
_cell.length_a   1.000
_cell.length_b   1.000
_cell.length_c   1.000
_cell.angle_alpha   90.00
_cell.angle_beta   90.00
_cell.angle_gamma   90.00
#
_symmetry.space_group_name_H-M   'P 1'
#
loop_
_entity.id
_entity.type
_entity.pdbx_description
1 polymer ?
#
loop_
_entity_poly.entity_id
_entity_poly.type
_entity_poly.pdbx_seq_one_letter_code
_entity_poly.pdbx_strand_id
1 'polypeptide(L)'
;YDRVSLTEVSLDEIKVVKPKIKEVFEDGPPCLNKLAEEGFGEGSRNNALFNIGVFYKKVDPDNWKDLLEEANQQYVTPQLKAAEVLGVIKSLERKGYDKYRCKDAPINSVCQSGLCKTKKHGVGFEDEQLPELKNLTKITSNPPEWFLEVDSKVIKLKSEELHNPNMFALCCLDQANIVVAGVQPRDWRQVILKELLENLQEIKPLESLNHDNQLENLLYDFTVNRPAARTKEDMLNKMSWTDDNHSHFRLEDFYNFAKRNNWELDKTKTGNLLKQAGVFVEEVRMTLKNQTPRIVKIKAMKKSEPSISGVKYADDHY
;
A
#
# COMPACT_ATOMS: atom_id res chain seq x y z
N TYR A 1 33.16 12.56 20.08
CA TYR A 1 32.31 12.03 18.99
C TYR A 1 30.85 11.87 19.43
N ASP A 2 30.45 12.32 20.63
CA ASP A 2 29.11 12.10 21.19
C ASP A 2 28.20 13.34 21.20
N ARG A 3 28.20 14.14 20.12
CA ARG A 3 27.35 15.36 20.06
C ARG A 3 26.34 15.41 18.92
N VAL A 4 26.22 14.35 18.13
CA VAL A 4 25.19 14.26 17.08
C VAL A 4 24.77 12.79 16.85
N SER A 5 24.21 12.14 17.86
CA SER A 5 23.54 10.84 17.69
C SER A 5 22.05 11.00 17.92
N LEU A 6 21.28 10.93 16.83
CA LEU A 6 19.83 10.77 16.87
C LEU A 6 19.53 9.30 17.18
N THR A 7 18.61 9.04 18.12
CA THR A 7 18.06 7.70 18.39
C THR A 7 17.14 7.27 17.24
N GLU A 8 16.95 5.96 17.02
CA GLU A 8 16.01 5.44 15.99
C GLU A 8 14.62 6.08 16.09
N VAL A 9 14.13 6.30 17.32
CA VAL A 9 12.84 6.97 17.58
C VAL A 9 12.82 8.42 17.08
N SER A 10 13.95 9.14 17.20
CA SER A 10 14.06 10.54 16.73
C SER A 10 14.30 10.69 15.23
N LEU A 11 14.64 9.60 14.53
CA LEU A 11 14.70 9.57 13.05
C LEU A 11 13.29 9.46 12.44
N ASP A 12 12.39 8.69 13.07
CA ASP A 12 11.00 8.53 12.62
C ASP A 12 10.16 9.82 12.74
N GLU A 13 10.59 10.77 13.58
CA GLU A 13 9.93 12.07 13.77
C GLU A 13 10.38 13.15 12.76
N ILE A 14 11.42 12.88 11.95
CA ILE A 14 11.91 13.84 10.94
C ILE A 14 10.95 13.87 9.75
N LYS A 15 9.88 14.65 9.90
CA LYS A 15 9.04 15.05 8.77
C LYS A 15 9.83 16.03 7.91
N VAL A 16 10.42 15.54 6.82
CA VAL A 16 10.94 16.40 5.74
C VAL A 16 9.73 17.04 5.05
N VAL A 17 9.24 18.14 5.61
CA VAL A 17 8.23 18.96 4.95
C VAL A 17 8.93 19.67 3.79
N LYS A 18 8.85 19.08 2.59
CA LYS A 18 9.22 19.81 1.37
C LYS A 18 8.40 21.10 1.37
N PRO A 19 9.02 22.29 1.25
CA PRO A 19 8.25 23.52 1.16
C PRO A 19 7.30 23.38 -0.03
N LYS A 20 6.00 23.57 0.20
CA LYS A 20 5.03 23.67 -0.90
C LYS A 20 5.46 24.85 -1.76
N ILE A 21 6.04 24.56 -2.92
CA ILE A 21 6.33 25.57 -3.93
C ILE A 21 4.96 26.13 -4.32
N LYS A 22 4.79 27.46 -4.23
CA LYS A 22 3.55 28.11 -4.59
C LYS A 22 3.38 27.99 -6.11
N GLU A 23 2.59 27.01 -6.54
CA GLU A 23 2.28 26.83 -7.96
C GLU A 23 1.43 28.02 -8.43
N VAL A 24 1.87 28.65 -9.51
CA VAL A 24 1.14 29.74 -10.18
C VAL A 24 -0.14 29.21 -10.83
N PHE A 25 -0.03 28.01 -11.40
CA PHE A 25 -1.10 27.22 -11.98
C PHE A 25 -1.30 25.98 -11.10
N GLU A 26 -2.17 26.10 -10.09
CA GLU A 26 -2.46 25.02 -9.13
C GLU A 26 -2.97 23.75 -9.87
N ASP A 27 -2.36 22.60 -9.55
CA ASP A 27 -2.60 21.31 -10.23
C ASP A 27 -2.42 21.34 -11.76
N GLY A 28 -1.73 22.35 -12.25
CA GLY A 28 -1.42 22.57 -13.65
C GLY A 28 -0.14 21.86 -14.11
N PRO A 29 0.14 21.89 -15.42
CA PRO A 29 1.39 21.36 -15.97
C PRO A 29 2.63 21.95 -15.28
N PRO A 30 3.61 21.12 -14.86
CA PRO A 30 4.81 21.60 -14.18
C PRO A 30 5.67 22.51 -15.07
N CYS A 31 5.59 22.34 -16.40
CA CYS A 31 6.26 23.21 -17.35
C CYS A 31 5.71 24.64 -17.35
N LEU A 32 4.39 24.82 -17.20
CA LEU A 32 3.79 26.15 -17.13
C LEU A 32 4.16 26.85 -15.83
N ASN A 33 4.12 26.13 -14.70
CA ASN A 33 4.56 26.65 -13.41
C ASN A 33 6.02 27.11 -13.44
N LYS A 34 6.92 26.30 -14.02
CA LYS A 34 8.33 26.67 -14.14
C LYS A 34 8.54 27.90 -15.04
N LEU A 35 7.86 27.99 -16.17
CA LEU A 35 8.01 29.12 -17.08
C LEU A 35 7.35 30.40 -16.57
N ALA A 36 6.33 30.30 -15.72
CA ALA A 36 5.72 31.47 -15.09
C ALA A 36 6.67 32.18 -14.10
N GLU A 37 7.65 31.47 -13.52
CA GLU A 37 8.67 32.08 -12.65
C GLU A 37 9.64 32.98 -13.44
N GLU A 38 9.99 32.58 -14.66
CA GLU A 38 10.95 33.29 -15.52
C GLU A 38 10.27 34.31 -16.46
N GLY A 39 8.97 34.10 -16.76
CA GLY A 39 8.20 34.86 -17.74
C GLY A 39 8.40 34.37 -19.18
N PHE A 40 7.45 34.69 -20.06
CA PHE A 40 7.48 34.26 -21.45
C PHE A 40 8.08 35.34 -22.37
N GLY A 41 9.31 35.10 -22.85
CA GLY A 41 10.06 36.01 -23.72
C GLY A 41 9.75 35.93 -25.22
N GLU A 42 10.35 36.84 -26.01
CA GLU A 42 10.12 36.98 -27.45
C GLU A 42 10.39 35.70 -28.27
N GLY A 43 9.58 35.46 -29.30
CA GLY A 43 9.67 34.28 -30.18
C GLY A 43 8.80 33.09 -29.77
N SER A 44 8.35 32.99 -28.51
CA SER A 44 7.58 31.84 -28.01
C SER A 44 6.26 32.20 -27.30
N ARG A 45 5.93 33.50 -27.22
CA ARG A 45 4.77 34.09 -26.52
C ARG A 45 3.42 33.54 -26.93
N ASN A 46 3.14 33.46 -28.23
CA ASN A 46 1.85 32.95 -28.72
C ASN A 46 1.64 31.48 -28.33
N ASN A 47 2.70 30.68 -28.36
CA ASN A 47 2.62 29.28 -27.97
C ASN A 47 2.52 29.11 -26.45
N ALA A 48 3.21 29.96 -25.68
CA ALA A 48 3.05 30.02 -24.24
C ALA A 48 1.61 30.34 -23.83
N LEU A 49 1.06 31.43 -24.35
CA LEU A 49 -0.30 31.86 -24.07
C LEU A 49 -1.32 30.80 -24.51
N PHE A 50 -1.09 30.12 -25.63
CA PHE A 50 -1.91 28.99 -26.05
C PHE A 50 -1.97 27.88 -24.99
N ASN A 51 -0.82 27.45 -24.45
CA ASN A 51 -0.78 26.40 -23.43
C ASN A 51 -1.42 26.85 -22.10
N ILE A 52 -1.25 28.12 -21.71
CA ILE A 52 -1.96 28.70 -20.55
C ILE A 52 -3.48 28.66 -20.79
N GLY A 53 -3.93 29.00 -22.00
CA GLY A 53 -5.34 28.92 -22.36
C GLY A 53 -5.90 27.49 -22.34
N VAL A 54 -5.12 26.48 -22.73
CA VAL A 54 -5.51 25.07 -22.54
C VAL A 54 -5.70 24.75 -21.05
N PHE A 55 -4.83 25.24 -20.17
CA PHE A 55 -4.98 25.07 -18.72
C PHE A 55 -6.26 25.72 -18.20
N TYR A 56 -6.50 27.00 -18.50
CA TYR A 56 -7.71 27.69 -18.02
C TYR A 56 -9.00 27.08 -18.57
N LYS A 57 -9.02 26.59 -19.82
CA LYS A 57 -10.18 25.84 -20.34
C LYS A 57 -10.49 24.58 -19.52
N LYS A 58 -9.48 23.96 -18.90
CA LYS A 58 -9.67 22.79 -18.03
C LYS A 58 -10.07 23.15 -16.60
N VAL A 59 -9.73 24.36 -16.13
CA VAL A 59 -10.00 24.83 -14.76
C VAL A 59 -11.37 25.50 -14.68
N ASP A 60 -11.62 26.46 -15.57
CA ASP A 60 -12.85 27.24 -15.65
C ASP A 60 -13.25 27.41 -17.13
N PRO A 61 -14.00 26.46 -17.69
CA PRO A 61 -14.44 26.49 -19.09
C PRO A 61 -15.32 27.69 -19.46
N ASP A 62 -15.91 28.38 -18.48
CA ASP A 62 -16.81 29.51 -18.71
C ASP A 62 -16.04 30.84 -18.76
N ASN A 63 -15.06 31.03 -17.87
CA ASN A 63 -14.32 32.29 -17.73
C ASN A 63 -12.88 32.27 -18.30
N TRP A 64 -12.45 31.19 -18.95
CA TRP A 64 -11.05 31.04 -19.40
C TRP A 64 -10.55 32.17 -20.33
N LYS A 65 -11.44 32.86 -21.06
CA LYS A 65 -11.05 33.94 -21.97
C LYS A 65 -10.54 35.17 -21.23
N ASP A 66 -11.24 35.56 -20.17
CA ASP A 66 -10.88 36.70 -19.34
C ASP A 66 -9.59 36.38 -18.55
N LEU A 67 -9.51 35.16 -18.00
CA LEU A 67 -8.30 34.65 -17.34
C LEU A 67 -7.08 34.61 -18.29
N LEU A 68 -7.30 34.35 -19.58
CA LEU A 68 -6.23 34.37 -20.59
C LEU A 68 -5.73 35.78 -20.87
N GLU A 69 -6.61 36.78 -20.91
CA GLU A 69 -6.22 38.18 -21.08
C GLU A 69 -5.42 38.68 -19.87
N GLU A 70 -5.85 38.33 -18.65
CA GLU A 70 -5.10 38.60 -17.42
C GLU A 70 -3.72 37.95 -17.44
N ALA A 71 -3.64 36.67 -17.85
CA ALA A 71 -2.37 35.97 -17.96
C ALA A 71 -1.42 36.55 -19.01
N ASN A 72 -1.94 37.11 -20.11
CA ASN A 72 -1.11 37.85 -21.07
C ASN A 72 -0.49 39.10 -20.43
N GLN A 73 -1.25 39.80 -19.57
CA GLN A 73 -0.73 40.98 -18.89
C GLN A 73 0.32 40.62 -17.82
N GLN A 74 0.12 39.49 -17.13
CA GLN A 74 0.94 39.09 -15.98
C GLN A 74 2.21 38.31 -16.35
N TYR A 75 2.13 37.38 -17.31
CA TYR A 75 3.22 36.42 -17.56
C TYR A 75 3.94 36.60 -18.90
N VAL A 76 3.37 37.36 -19.85
CA VAL A 76 3.93 37.51 -21.20
C VAL A 76 4.63 38.86 -21.34
N THR A 77 5.94 38.83 -21.63
CA THR A 77 6.75 40.05 -21.77
C THR A 77 7.57 40.05 -23.07
N PRO A 78 7.37 41.02 -23.98
CA PRO A 78 6.34 42.06 -23.97
C PRO A 78 4.95 41.48 -24.28
N GLN A 79 3.91 42.09 -23.70
CA GLN A 79 2.51 41.68 -23.85
C GLN A 79 2.11 41.55 -25.33
N LEU A 80 1.30 40.53 -25.64
CA LEU A 80 0.74 40.36 -26.97
C LEU A 80 -0.35 41.41 -27.23
N LYS A 81 -0.46 41.86 -28.48
CA LYS A 81 -1.53 42.79 -28.88
C LYS A 81 -2.88 42.08 -28.85
N ALA A 82 -3.97 42.81 -28.64
CA ALA A 82 -5.32 42.26 -28.61
C ALA A 82 -5.64 41.38 -29.84
N ALA A 83 -5.19 41.75 -31.04
CA ALA A 83 -5.38 40.96 -32.26
C ALA A 83 -4.70 39.57 -32.19
N GLU A 84 -3.54 39.46 -31.55
CA GLU A 84 -2.82 38.19 -31.38
C GLU A 84 -3.51 37.30 -30.33
N VAL A 85 -3.93 37.90 -29.21
CA VAL A 85 -4.70 37.19 -28.16
C VAL A 85 -6.00 36.64 -28.73
N LEU A 86 -6.74 37.41 -29.52
CA LEU A 86 -7.94 36.94 -30.22
C LEU A 86 -7.63 35.79 -31.21
N GLY A 87 -6.45 35.79 -31.83
CA GLY A 87 -5.97 34.68 -32.66
C GLY A 87 -5.75 33.39 -31.86
N VAL A 88 -5.17 33.52 -30.67
CA VAL A 88 -4.99 32.40 -29.72
C VAL A 88 -6.34 31.86 -29.27
N ILE A 89 -7.27 32.72 -28.87
CA ILE A 89 -8.65 32.35 -28.47
C ILE A 89 -9.33 31.56 -29.59
N LYS A 90 -9.34 32.08 -30.83
CA LYS A 90 -9.90 31.38 -32.00
C LYS A 90 -9.25 30.03 -32.25
N SER A 91 -7.96 29.88 -31.95
CA SER A 91 -7.25 28.61 -32.11
C SER A 91 -7.67 27.58 -31.05
N LEU A 92 -7.94 28.03 -29.81
CA LEU A 92 -8.40 27.20 -28.69
C LEU A 92 -9.88 26.80 -28.79
N GLU A 93 -10.69 27.55 -29.55
CA GLU A 93 -12.08 27.20 -29.86
C GLU A 93 -12.21 26.13 -30.95
N ARG A 94 -11.16 25.89 -31.75
CA ARG A 94 -11.18 24.84 -32.77
C ARG A 94 -11.16 23.46 -32.12
N LYS A 95 -12.15 22.63 -32.46
CA LYS A 95 -12.23 21.23 -32.02
C LYS A 95 -10.93 20.49 -32.33
N GLY A 96 -10.35 19.83 -31.33
CA GLY A 96 -9.12 19.04 -31.44
C GLY A 96 -7.82 19.82 -31.32
N TYR A 97 -7.87 21.15 -31.16
CA TYR A 97 -6.69 21.99 -30.92
C TYR A 97 -6.48 22.30 -29.43
N ASP A 98 -7.40 21.94 -28.55
CA ASP A 98 -7.42 22.15 -27.11
C ASP A 98 -6.45 21.26 -26.30
N LYS A 99 -5.32 20.88 -26.90
CA LYS A 99 -4.28 20.05 -26.29
C LYS A 99 -2.99 20.83 -26.10
N TYR A 100 -2.26 20.51 -25.03
CA TYR A 100 -0.95 21.10 -24.76
C TYR A 100 0.04 20.79 -25.88
N ARG A 101 0.72 21.83 -26.37
CA ARG A 101 1.74 21.77 -27.41
C ARG A 101 3.11 21.49 -26.82
N CYS A 102 3.24 20.31 -26.19
CA CYS A 102 4.41 19.94 -25.39
C CYS A 102 5.72 19.82 -26.18
N LYS A 103 5.63 19.66 -27.50
CA LYS A 103 6.80 19.50 -28.40
C LYS A 103 7.32 20.84 -28.93
N ASP A 104 6.55 21.91 -28.77
CA ASP A 104 6.87 23.22 -29.31
C ASP A 104 7.54 24.10 -28.23
N ALA A 105 8.42 25.01 -28.65
CA ALA A 105 9.01 26.00 -27.76
C ALA A 105 7.93 26.97 -27.23
N PRO A 106 7.93 27.34 -25.93
CA PRO A 106 9.00 27.14 -24.95
C PRO A 106 8.82 25.90 -24.07
N ILE A 107 7.76 25.10 -24.27
CA ILE A 107 7.40 23.99 -23.37
C ILE A 107 8.41 22.84 -23.46
N ASN A 108 8.90 22.55 -24.68
CA ASN A 108 9.75 21.40 -24.93
C ASN A 108 11.08 21.38 -24.16
N SER A 109 11.63 22.54 -23.79
CA SER A 109 12.89 22.66 -23.04
C SER A 109 12.75 22.34 -21.54
N VAL A 110 11.54 22.43 -21.00
CA VAL A 110 11.25 22.25 -19.57
C VAL A 110 10.19 21.17 -19.29
N CYS A 111 9.77 20.45 -20.33
CA CYS A 111 8.69 19.47 -20.26
C CYS A 111 9.06 18.29 -19.35
N GLN A 112 8.26 18.10 -18.30
CA GLN A 112 8.34 16.95 -17.40
C GLN A 112 7.07 16.12 -17.57
N SER A 113 6.98 15.37 -18.67
CA SER A 113 5.75 14.65 -19.05
C SER A 113 5.29 13.63 -18.02
N GLY A 114 6.20 12.99 -17.28
CA GLY A 114 5.87 12.07 -16.19
C GLY A 114 5.11 12.76 -15.06
N LEU A 115 5.64 13.87 -14.54
CA LEU A 115 4.97 14.69 -13.52
C LEU A 115 3.71 15.37 -14.06
N CYS A 116 3.70 15.78 -15.33
CA CYS A 116 2.52 16.38 -15.93
C CYS A 116 1.33 15.41 -15.96
N LYS A 117 1.56 14.09 -16.02
CA LYS A 117 0.50 13.07 -15.94
C LYS A 117 -0.03 12.84 -14.52
N THR A 118 0.65 13.28 -13.46
CA THR A 118 0.11 13.21 -12.09
C THR A 118 -0.82 14.40 -11.79
N LYS A 119 -0.68 15.48 -12.57
CA LYS A 119 -1.39 16.73 -12.36
C LYS A 119 -2.81 16.67 -12.93
N LYS A 120 -3.80 17.11 -12.14
CA LYS A 120 -5.23 17.11 -12.49
C LYS A 120 -5.51 17.77 -13.84
N HIS A 121 -4.87 18.91 -14.11
CA HIS A 121 -5.05 19.65 -15.36
C HIS A 121 -3.95 19.38 -16.39
N GLY A 122 -3.14 18.33 -16.20
CA GLY A 122 -2.02 17.98 -17.07
C GLY A 122 -2.39 17.24 -18.37
N VAL A 123 -1.40 16.57 -18.96
CA VAL A 123 -1.57 15.77 -20.19
C VAL A 123 -2.04 14.34 -19.85
N GLY A 124 -2.87 13.75 -20.71
CA GLY A 124 -3.21 12.32 -20.65
C GLY A 124 -4.59 11.98 -20.08
N PHE A 125 -5.28 12.95 -19.48
CA PHE A 125 -6.69 12.82 -19.12
C PHE A 125 -7.53 13.59 -20.14
N GLU A 126 -8.08 12.87 -21.12
CA GLU A 126 -9.12 13.40 -22.01
C GLU A 126 -10.47 13.26 -21.27
N ASP A 127 -11.00 14.41 -20.85
CA ASP A 127 -12.35 14.70 -20.33
C ASP A 127 -12.91 13.92 -19.12
N GLU A 128 -12.36 12.76 -18.74
CA GLU A 128 -12.71 12.04 -17.51
C GLU A 128 -11.54 12.05 -16.53
N GLN A 129 -11.73 12.74 -15.40
CA GLN A 129 -10.74 12.83 -14.34
C GLN A 129 -10.61 11.47 -13.64
N LEU A 130 -9.38 11.07 -13.36
CA LEU A 130 -9.11 9.98 -12.44
C LEU A 130 -9.69 10.37 -11.06
N PRO A 131 -10.34 9.44 -10.34
CA PRO A 131 -10.78 9.72 -8.98
C PRO A 131 -9.57 10.07 -8.11
N GLU A 132 -9.81 10.85 -7.06
CA GLU A 132 -8.77 11.21 -6.12
C GLU A 132 -8.31 9.97 -5.33
N LEU A 133 -7.01 9.65 -5.41
CA LEU A 133 -6.42 8.48 -4.75
C LEU A 133 -5.53 8.94 -3.59
N LYS A 134 -5.83 8.48 -2.38
CA LYS A 134 -5.10 8.84 -1.15
C LYS A 134 -4.96 7.65 -0.20
N ASN A 135 -4.07 7.80 0.80
CA ASN A 135 -3.99 6.93 1.98
C ASN A 135 -3.86 5.43 1.66
N LEU A 136 -2.91 5.06 0.78
CA LEU A 136 -2.63 3.64 0.52
C LEU A 136 -2.08 2.99 1.81
N THR A 137 -2.79 1.96 2.26
CA THR A 137 -2.46 1.19 3.45
C THR A 137 -2.31 -0.29 3.10
N LYS A 138 -1.34 -0.95 3.73
CA LYS A 138 -1.08 -2.38 3.55
C LYS A 138 -1.05 -3.07 4.90
N ILE A 139 -1.87 -4.10 5.06
CA ILE A 139 -1.73 -5.06 6.15
C ILE A 139 -0.68 -6.09 5.72
N THR A 140 0.39 -6.22 6.49
CA THR A 140 1.53 -7.11 6.18
C THR A 140 1.25 -8.57 6.54
N SER A 141 0.02 -9.04 6.30
CA SER A 141 -0.38 -10.45 6.38
C SER A 141 0.17 -11.25 5.21
N ASN A 142 0.02 -12.57 5.27
CA ASN A 142 0.36 -13.46 4.16
C ASN A 142 -0.88 -14.31 3.79
N PRO A 143 -1.61 -13.96 2.71
CA PRO A 143 -1.32 -12.91 1.71
C PRO A 143 -1.56 -11.48 2.24
N PRO A 144 -0.92 -10.44 1.64
CA PRO A 144 -1.12 -9.05 2.06
C PRO A 144 -2.48 -8.52 1.62
N GLU A 145 -3.05 -7.64 2.43
CA GLU A 145 -4.29 -6.93 2.11
C GLU A 145 -4.00 -5.44 1.92
N TRP A 146 -4.57 -4.85 0.88
CA TRP A 146 -4.39 -3.45 0.55
C TRP A 146 -5.69 -2.70 0.73
N PHE A 147 -5.60 -1.46 1.21
CA PHE A 147 -6.71 -0.54 1.36
C PHE A 147 -6.31 0.78 0.71
N LEU A 148 -7.17 1.32 -0.15
CA LEU A 148 -6.93 2.59 -0.80
C LEU A 148 -8.18 3.46 -0.67
N GLU A 149 -7.98 4.74 -0.37
CA GLU A 149 -9.06 5.73 -0.41
C GLU A 149 -9.20 6.30 -1.82
N VAL A 150 -10.40 6.16 -2.39
CA VAL A 150 -10.81 6.58 -3.73
C VAL A 150 -12.04 7.47 -3.59
N ASP A 151 -11.92 8.77 -3.90
CA ASP A 151 -12.96 9.79 -3.68
C ASP A 151 -13.64 9.68 -2.30
N SER A 152 -12.84 9.70 -1.23
CA SER A 152 -13.29 9.57 0.18
C SER A 152 -13.94 8.23 0.54
N LYS A 153 -13.87 7.20 -0.32
CA LYS A 153 -14.33 5.83 -0.03
C LYS A 153 -13.14 4.88 0.03
N VAL A 154 -13.07 4.08 1.07
CA VAL A 154 -11.99 3.07 1.20
C VAL A 154 -12.42 1.79 0.51
N ILE A 155 -11.60 1.32 -0.43
CA ILE A 155 -11.78 0.02 -1.09
C ILE A 155 -10.69 -0.96 -0.64
N LYS A 156 -11.03 -2.24 -0.60
CA LYS A 156 -10.11 -3.34 -0.31
C LYS A 156 -9.62 -3.97 -1.60
N LEU A 157 -8.31 -4.22 -1.69
CA LEU A 157 -7.65 -4.73 -2.90
C LEU A 157 -6.69 -5.87 -2.54
N LYS A 158 -6.55 -6.81 -3.47
CA LYS A 158 -5.41 -7.75 -3.55
C LYS A 158 -4.26 -7.12 -4.33
N SER A 159 -3.08 -7.72 -4.23
CA SER A 159 -1.90 -7.26 -4.96
C SER A 159 -2.12 -7.21 -6.48
N GLU A 160 -2.83 -8.19 -7.06
CA GLU A 160 -3.15 -8.23 -8.48
C GLU A 160 -4.12 -7.13 -8.89
N GLU A 161 -5.10 -6.84 -8.03
CA GLU A 161 -6.13 -5.81 -8.24
C GLU A 161 -5.53 -4.41 -8.16
N LEU A 162 -4.62 -4.18 -7.20
CA LEU A 162 -3.88 -2.92 -7.08
C LEU A 162 -2.92 -2.70 -8.26
N HIS A 163 -2.25 -3.75 -8.75
CA HIS A 163 -1.25 -3.63 -9.80
C HIS A 163 -1.85 -3.50 -11.22
N ASN A 164 -3.05 -4.04 -11.45
CA ASN A 164 -3.71 -4.02 -12.75
C ASN A 164 -4.81 -2.94 -12.80
N PRO A 165 -4.71 -1.90 -13.65
CA PRO A 165 -5.66 -0.79 -13.67
C PRO A 165 -7.09 -1.22 -14.02
N ASN A 166 -7.28 -2.26 -14.84
CA ASN A 166 -8.62 -2.73 -15.20
C ASN A 166 -9.28 -3.44 -14.02
N MET A 167 -8.51 -4.24 -13.27
CA MET A 167 -9.01 -4.91 -12.05
C MET A 167 -9.30 -3.88 -10.95
N PHE A 168 -8.43 -2.88 -10.81
CA PHE A 168 -8.64 -1.74 -9.94
C PHE A 168 -9.96 -1.00 -10.25
N ALA A 169 -10.20 -0.69 -11.53
CA ALA A 169 -11.42 -0.01 -11.97
C ALA A 169 -12.68 -0.83 -11.64
N LEU A 170 -12.64 -2.16 -11.83
CA LEU A 170 -13.72 -3.05 -11.41
C LEU A 170 -13.95 -3.02 -9.89
N CYS A 171 -12.88 -3.04 -9.09
CA CYS A 171 -13.02 -2.94 -7.63
C CYS A 171 -13.61 -1.60 -7.19
N CYS A 172 -13.26 -0.50 -7.86
CA CYS A 172 -13.84 0.82 -7.60
C CYS A 172 -15.34 0.85 -7.91
N LEU A 173 -15.76 0.19 -9.01
CA LEU A 173 -17.17 0.07 -9.35
C LEU A 173 -17.90 -0.78 -8.30
N ASP A 174 -17.39 -1.97 -8.00
CA ASP A 174 -18.05 -2.96 -7.13
C ASP A 174 -18.18 -2.48 -5.67
N GLN A 175 -17.16 -1.82 -5.14
CA GLN A 175 -17.11 -1.44 -3.72
C GLN A 175 -17.52 0.01 -3.46
N ALA A 176 -17.26 0.90 -4.41
CA ALA A 176 -17.44 2.33 -4.23
C ALA A 176 -18.46 2.96 -5.19
N ASN A 177 -18.99 2.23 -6.17
CA ASN A 177 -19.83 2.74 -7.26
C ASN A 177 -19.15 3.88 -8.03
N ILE A 178 -17.82 3.79 -8.20
CA ILE A 178 -17.00 4.78 -8.90
C ILE A 178 -16.60 4.19 -10.25
N VAL A 179 -16.91 4.92 -11.32
CA VAL A 179 -16.42 4.60 -12.67
C VAL A 179 -15.06 5.28 -12.84
N VAL A 180 -14.02 4.47 -13.08
CA VAL A 180 -12.66 4.96 -13.29
C VAL A 180 -12.39 5.06 -14.78
N ALA A 181 -11.90 6.23 -15.21
CA ALA A 181 -11.47 6.45 -16.59
C ALA A 181 -10.36 5.46 -17.00
N GLY A 182 -10.28 5.15 -18.30
CA GLY A 182 -9.29 4.21 -18.83
C GLY A 182 -7.85 4.73 -18.69
N VAL A 183 -7.06 4.12 -17.80
CA VAL A 183 -5.64 4.45 -17.60
C VAL A 183 -4.75 3.48 -18.36
N GLN A 184 -3.75 4.01 -19.08
CA GLN A 184 -2.74 3.17 -19.72
C GLN A 184 -1.94 2.38 -18.65
N PRO A 185 -1.78 1.05 -18.79
CA PRO A 185 -1.11 0.23 -17.75
C PRO A 185 0.30 0.65 -17.40
N ARG A 186 1.03 1.26 -18.35
CA ARG A 186 2.36 1.82 -18.09
C ARG A 186 2.28 3.01 -17.13
N ASP A 187 1.36 3.93 -17.38
CA ASP A 187 1.21 5.15 -16.58
C ASP A 187 0.68 4.81 -15.19
N TRP A 188 -0.28 3.89 -15.07
CA TRP A 188 -0.74 3.37 -13.78
C TRP A 188 0.43 2.89 -12.91
N ARG A 189 1.31 2.03 -13.45
CA ARG A 189 2.41 1.44 -12.68
C ARG A 189 3.57 2.41 -12.41
N GLN A 190 3.97 3.19 -13.42
CA GLN A 190 5.19 4.00 -13.34
C GLN A 190 4.98 5.35 -12.67
N VAL A 191 3.73 5.83 -12.65
CA VAL A 191 3.38 7.16 -12.18
C VAL A 191 2.50 7.03 -10.93
N ILE A 192 1.26 6.58 -11.11
CA ILE A 192 0.23 6.62 -10.07
C ILE A 192 0.57 5.68 -8.90
N LEU A 193 0.77 4.39 -9.18
CA LEU A 193 1.04 3.40 -8.16
C LEU A 193 2.38 3.65 -7.45
N LYS A 194 3.38 4.17 -8.18
CA LYS A 194 4.67 4.51 -7.59
C LYS A 194 4.54 5.65 -6.58
N GLU A 195 3.79 6.70 -6.91
CA GLU A 195 3.51 7.82 -6.01
C GLU A 195 2.70 7.40 -4.77
N LEU A 196 1.72 6.50 -4.94
CA LEU A 196 0.96 5.93 -3.82
C LEU A 196 1.86 5.11 -2.88
N LEU A 197 2.80 4.35 -3.44
CA LEU A 197 3.74 3.54 -2.67
C LEU A 197 4.79 4.39 -1.91
N GLU A 198 5.14 5.58 -2.41
CA GLU A 198 6.04 6.50 -1.71
C GLU A 198 5.46 6.98 -0.36
N ASN A 199 4.12 6.97 -0.20
CA ASN A 199 3.42 7.36 1.02
C ASN A 199 2.69 6.17 1.68
N LEU A 200 3.14 4.94 1.43
CA LEU A 200 2.52 3.72 1.94
C LEU A 200 2.53 3.66 3.47
N GLN A 201 1.37 3.38 4.06
CA GLN A 201 1.27 3.02 5.48
C GLN A 201 1.25 1.49 5.62
N GLU A 202 2.16 0.93 6.42
CA GLU A 202 2.17 -0.49 6.73
C GLU A 202 1.61 -0.75 8.14
N ILE A 203 0.66 -1.66 8.23
CA ILE A 203 0.04 -2.10 9.48
C ILE A 203 0.37 -3.57 9.68
N LYS A 204 0.93 -3.91 10.84
CA LYS A 204 1.17 -5.30 11.21
C LYS A 204 -0.16 -5.98 11.55
N PRO A 205 -0.43 -7.18 11.02
CA PRO A 205 -1.60 -7.95 11.43
C PRO A 205 -1.49 -8.34 12.91
N LEU A 206 -2.63 -8.67 13.52
CA LEU A 206 -2.68 -9.26 14.86
C LEU A 206 -1.79 -10.52 14.89
N GLU A 207 -0.91 -10.60 15.89
CA GLU A 207 0.01 -11.74 16.04
C GLU A 207 -0.73 -13.08 16.19
N SER A 208 -1.93 -13.07 16.77
CA SER A 208 -2.80 -14.26 16.89
C SER A 208 -3.31 -14.80 15.55
N LEU A 209 -3.23 -14.02 14.47
CA LEU A 209 -3.57 -14.45 13.12
C LEU A 209 -2.36 -15.05 12.38
N ASN A 210 -1.16 -14.97 12.94
CA ASN A 210 0.02 -15.59 12.37
C ASN A 210 -0.04 -17.12 12.56
N HIS A 211 0.06 -17.87 11.47
CA HIS A 211 0.10 -19.33 11.49
C HIS A 211 1.23 -19.90 12.37
N ASP A 212 2.37 -19.21 12.51
CA ASP A 212 3.46 -19.62 13.39
C ASP A 212 3.01 -19.64 14.85
N ASN A 213 2.41 -18.54 15.30
CA ASN A 213 1.89 -18.39 16.66
C ASN A 213 0.72 -19.33 16.91
N GLN A 214 -0.17 -19.50 15.93
CA GLN A 214 -1.26 -20.45 16.02
C GLN A 214 -0.76 -21.91 16.14
N LEU A 215 0.25 -22.28 15.36
CA LEU A 215 0.87 -23.60 15.45
C LEU A 215 1.52 -23.81 16.82
N GLU A 216 2.24 -22.82 17.35
CA GLU A 216 2.84 -22.88 18.67
C GLU A 216 1.79 -23.07 19.78
N ASN A 217 0.67 -22.33 19.72
CA ASN A 217 -0.45 -22.51 20.63
C ASN A 217 -1.07 -23.92 20.53
N LEU A 218 -1.26 -24.43 19.31
CA LEU A 218 -1.79 -25.79 19.10
C LEU A 218 -0.82 -26.86 19.62
N LEU A 219 0.48 -26.68 19.45
CA LEU A 219 1.51 -27.57 20.00
C LEU A 219 1.48 -27.53 21.53
N TYR A 220 1.34 -26.34 22.11
CA TYR A 220 1.19 -26.16 23.55
C TYR A 220 -0.04 -26.90 24.06
N ASP A 221 -1.20 -26.69 23.43
CA ASP A 221 -2.43 -27.36 23.83
C ASP A 221 -2.31 -28.88 23.72
N PHE A 222 -1.71 -29.37 22.63
CA PHE A 222 -1.54 -30.79 22.40
C PHE A 222 -0.55 -31.47 23.35
N THR A 223 0.46 -30.74 23.82
CA THR A 223 1.55 -31.30 24.65
C THR A 223 1.42 -31.00 26.14
N VAL A 224 0.67 -29.95 26.52
CA VAL A 224 0.58 -29.46 27.90
C VAL A 224 -0.86 -29.47 28.43
N ASN A 225 -1.83 -28.97 27.65
CA ASN A 225 -3.22 -28.82 28.13
C ASN A 225 -4.09 -30.06 27.94
N ARG A 226 -3.56 -31.11 27.30
CA ARG A 226 -4.24 -32.40 27.15
C ARG A 226 -3.66 -33.46 28.08
N PRO A 227 -4.41 -34.52 28.38
CA PRO A 227 -3.87 -35.70 29.04
C PRO A 227 -2.65 -36.23 28.28
N ALA A 228 -1.49 -36.17 28.93
CA ALA A 228 -0.25 -36.72 28.40
C ALA A 228 -0.21 -38.24 28.59
N ALA A 229 0.45 -38.91 27.64
CA ALA A 229 0.82 -40.31 27.76
C ALA A 229 1.71 -40.52 29.00
N ARG A 230 1.46 -41.59 29.77
CA ARG A 230 2.25 -41.90 30.96
C ARG A 230 3.54 -42.63 30.59
N THR A 231 3.48 -43.48 29.57
CA THR A 231 4.65 -44.17 29.00
C THR A 231 4.84 -43.85 27.52
N LYS A 232 6.02 -44.17 26.96
CA LYS A 232 6.29 -43.96 25.54
C LYS A 232 5.29 -44.72 24.65
N GLU A 233 4.90 -45.92 25.06
CA GLU A 233 3.98 -46.76 24.30
C GLU A 233 2.55 -46.19 24.25
N ASP A 234 2.16 -45.38 25.25
CA ASP A 234 0.85 -44.74 25.30
C ASP A 234 0.67 -43.67 24.21
N MET A 235 1.75 -43.20 23.56
CA MET A 235 1.67 -42.33 22.38
C MET A 235 0.84 -42.96 21.25
N LEU A 236 0.77 -44.29 21.18
CA LEU A 236 -0.04 -45.01 20.19
C LEU A 236 -1.54 -44.72 20.32
N ASN A 237 -1.97 -44.24 21.50
CA ASN A 237 -3.33 -43.81 21.81
C ASN A 237 -3.60 -42.34 21.45
N LYS A 238 -2.84 -41.78 20.49
CA LYS A 238 -3.02 -40.41 19.98
C LYS A 238 -2.74 -39.31 21.02
N MET A 239 -1.83 -39.61 21.94
CA MET A 239 -1.37 -38.70 22.98
C MET A 239 0.07 -38.28 22.71
N SER A 240 0.45 -37.14 23.26
CA SER A 240 1.84 -36.71 23.38
C SER A 240 2.48 -37.35 24.61
N TRP A 241 3.75 -37.73 24.52
CA TRP A 241 4.55 -38.17 25.66
C TRP A 241 5.70 -37.19 25.88
N THR A 242 5.86 -36.70 27.09
CA THR A 242 6.86 -35.69 27.43
C THR A 242 7.83 -36.25 28.46
N ASP A 243 9.12 -36.17 28.16
CA ASP A 243 10.20 -36.36 29.14
C ASP A 243 10.64 -35.01 29.74
N ASP A 244 11.72 -34.99 30.51
CA ASP A 244 12.19 -33.79 31.21
C ASP A 244 12.43 -32.59 30.28
N ASN A 245 12.79 -32.81 29.01
CA ASN A 245 13.20 -31.74 28.09
C ASN A 245 12.49 -31.76 26.74
N HIS A 246 11.78 -32.83 26.40
CA HIS A 246 11.21 -33.01 25.06
C HIS A 246 9.81 -33.61 25.06
N SER A 247 8.97 -33.10 24.17
CA SER A 247 7.66 -33.68 23.85
C SER A 247 7.74 -34.49 22.55
N HIS A 248 7.12 -35.67 22.57
CA HIS A 248 7.14 -36.65 21.50
C HIS A 248 5.72 -36.98 21.06
N PHE A 249 5.48 -37.01 19.75
CA PHE A 249 4.17 -37.38 19.20
C PHE A 249 4.25 -37.81 17.74
N ARG A 250 3.20 -38.45 17.24
CA ARG A 250 3.05 -38.71 15.80
C ARG A 250 2.46 -37.46 15.13
N LEU A 251 3.07 -37.01 14.03
CA LEU A 251 2.59 -35.87 13.24
C LEU A 251 1.11 -36.04 12.83
N GLU A 252 0.70 -37.27 12.49
CA GLU A 252 -0.68 -37.58 12.14
C GLU A 252 -1.67 -37.26 13.27
N ASP A 253 -1.33 -37.59 14.52
CA ASP A 253 -2.21 -37.37 15.65
C ASP A 253 -2.31 -35.89 16.00
N PHE A 254 -1.17 -35.19 15.99
CA PHE A 254 -1.12 -33.75 16.18
C PHE A 254 -1.92 -33.02 15.08
N TYR A 255 -1.72 -33.36 13.82
CA TYR A 255 -2.44 -32.72 12.71
C TYR A 255 -3.96 -32.93 12.78
N ASN A 256 -4.40 -34.15 13.14
CA ASN A 256 -5.82 -34.43 13.34
C ASN A 256 -6.40 -33.66 14.54
N PHE A 257 -5.62 -33.44 15.60
CA PHE A 257 -6.00 -32.55 16.69
C PHE A 257 -6.09 -31.10 16.21
N ALA A 258 -5.07 -30.58 15.52
CA ALA A 258 -5.02 -29.23 15.01
C ALA A 258 -6.24 -28.94 14.13
N LYS A 259 -6.59 -29.84 13.20
CA LYS A 259 -7.77 -29.69 12.34
C LYS A 259 -9.09 -29.59 13.11
N ARG A 260 -9.23 -30.31 14.23
CA ARG A 260 -10.43 -30.22 15.08
C ARG A 260 -10.51 -28.89 15.85
N ASN A 261 -9.39 -28.17 15.95
CA ASN A 261 -9.28 -26.86 16.59
C ASN A 261 -9.08 -25.75 15.54
N ASN A 262 -9.78 -25.86 14.41
CA ASN A 262 -9.83 -24.85 13.34
C ASN A 262 -8.50 -24.55 12.64
N TRP A 263 -7.55 -25.49 12.63
CA TRP A 263 -6.34 -25.34 11.83
C TRP A 263 -6.61 -25.51 10.33
N GLU A 264 -6.23 -24.51 9.55
CA GLU A 264 -6.59 -24.42 8.13
C GLU A 264 -5.51 -24.98 7.18
N LEU A 265 -4.23 -24.99 7.60
CA LEU A 265 -3.16 -25.46 6.72
C LEU A 265 -3.22 -26.96 6.51
N ASP A 266 -2.87 -27.40 5.30
CA ASP A 266 -2.76 -28.82 4.98
C ASP A 266 -1.60 -29.48 5.73
N LYS A 267 -1.57 -30.82 5.71
CA LYS A 267 -0.58 -31.60 6.47
C LYS A 267 0.85 -31.32 6.04
N THR A 268 1.09 -31.09 4.75
CA THR A 268 2.42 -30.83 4.20
C THR A 268 2.92 -29.47 4.68
N LYS A 269 2.09 -28.42 4.58
CA LYS A 269 2.40 -27.09 5.09
C LYS A 269 2.60 -27.10 6.60
N THR A 270 1.74 -27.80 7.33
CA THR A 270 1.86 -27.97 8.79
C THR A 270 3.20 -28.59 9.17
N GLY A 271 3.61 -29.66 8.49
CA GLY A 271 4.88 -30.32 8.74
C GLY A 271 6.08 -29.43 8.43
N ASN A 272 6.03 -28.66 7.34
CA ASN A 272 7.09 -27.71 7.00
C ASN A 272 7.17 -26.55 8.00
N LEU A 273 6.03 -26.01 8.43
CA LEU A 273 5.95 -24.95 9.44
C LEU A 273 6.49 -25.43 10.78
N LEU A 274 6.09 -26.64 11.20
CA LEU A 274 6.61 -27.30 12.39
C LEU A 274 8.13 -27.47 12.33
N LYS A 275 8.68 -27.87 11.18
CA LYS A 275 10.13 -28.04 11.01
C LYS A 275 10.90 -26.71 11.10
N GLN A 276 10.25 -25.59 10.78
CA GLN A 276 10.83 -24.24 10.88
C GLN A 276 10.66 -23.63 12.28
N ALA A 277 9.74 -24.15 13.08
CA ALA A 277 9.51 -23.66 14.43
C ALA A 277 10.74 -23.85 15.33
N GLY A 278 11.08 -22.85 16.15
CA GLY A 278 12.27 -22.88 17.02
C GLY A 278 12.26 -23.96 18.12
N VAL A 279 11.10 -24.60 18.32
CA VAL A 279 10.89 -25.73 19.23
C VAL A 279 11.18 -27.08 18.59
N PHE A 280 11.24 -27.19 17.25
CA PHE A 280 11.51 -28.47 16.59
C PHE A 280 12.94 -28.95 16.84
N VAL A 281 13.10 -30.25 17.07
CA VAL A 281 14.41 -30.88 17.28
C VAL A 281 14.70 -31.85 16.14
N GLU A 282 13.89 -32.88 15.95
CA GLU A 282 14.10 -33.91 14.94
C GLU A 282 12.85 -34.78 14.71
N GLU A 283 12.89 -35.60 13.66
CA GLU A 283 11.94 -36.71 13.45
C GLU A 283 12.72 -38.04 13.50
N VAL A 284 12.35 -38.92 14.43
CA VAL A 284 13.02 -40.19 14.68
C VAL A 284 12.10 -41.38 14.41
N ARG A 285 12.67 -42.54 14.07
CA ARG A 285 11.94 -43.81 14.16
C ARG A 285 12.11 -44.37 15.57
N MET A 286 11.00 -44.63 16.24
CA MET A 286 10.99 -45.14 17.61
C MET A 286 10.24 -46.47 17.66
N THR A 287 10.87 -47.51 18.20
CA THR A 287 10.21 -48.79 18.44
C THR A 287 9.26 -48.66 19.62
N LEU A 288 7.97 -48.83 19.36
CA LEU A 288 6.88 -48.80 20.33
C LEU A 288 6.10 -50.10 20.22
N LYS A 289 6.15 -50.94 21.27
CA LYS A 289 5.59 -52.31 21.25
C LYS A 289 6.07 -53.10 20.01
N ASN A 290 5.19 -53.34 19.05
CA ASN A 290 5.42 -54.14 17.84
C ASN A 290 5.57 -53.32 16.55
N GLN A 291 5.71 -51.99 16.64
CA GLN A 291 5.80 -51.09 15.49
C GLN A 291 6.91 -50.04 15.65
N THR A 292 7.35 -49.46 14.54
CA THR A 292 8.42 -48.45 14.49
C THR A 292 7.98 -47.15 13.80
N PRO A 293 6.96 -46.44 14.34
CA PRO A 293 6.45 -45.22 13.74
C PRO A 293 7.50 -44.10 13.69
N ARG A 294 7.28 -43.13 12.80
CA ARG A 294 7.97 -41.84 12.82
C ARG A 294 7.36 -40.97 13.93
N ILE A 295 8.22 -40.46 14.79
CA ILE A 295 7.89 -39.64 15.95
C ILE A 295 8.57 -38.29 15.78
N VAL A 296 7.78 -37.23 15.89
CA VAL A 296 8.27 -35.86 15.98
C VAL A 296 8.73 -35.61 17.41
N LYS A 297 9.90 -35.00 17.55
CA LYS A 297 10.47 -34.54 18.81
C LYS A 297 10.61 -33.02 18.80
N ILE A 298 10.01 -32.37 19.78
CA ILE A 298 10.12 -30.94 20.03
C ILE A 298 10.65 -30.68 21.44
N LYS A 299 11.19 -29.48 21.69
CA LYS A 299 11.49 -29.01 23.05
C LYS A 299 10.20 -28.98 23.87
N ALA A 300 10.26 -29.46 25.11
CA ALA A 300 9.11 -29.47 26.00
C ALA A 300 8.64 -28.04 26.29
N MET A 301 7.34 -27.83 26.14
CA MET A 301 6.67 -26.58 26.46
C MET A 301 6.27 -26.62 27.94
N LYS A 302 6.54 -25.54 28.69
CA LYS A 302 6.28 -25.49 30.13
C LYS A 302 4.91 -24.87 30.41
N LYS A 303 4.20 -25.42 31.40
CA LYS A 303 2.98 -24.81 31.90
C LYS A 303 3.31 -23.45 32.53
N SER A 304 2.67 -22.37 32.10
CA SER A 304 2.77 -21.10 32.81
C SER A 304 1.93 -21.21 34.08
N GLU A 305 2.53 -21.00 35.25
CA GLU A 305 1.75 -20.83 36.46
C GLU A 305 1.08 -19.46 36.40
N PRO A 306 -0.25 -19.36 36.53
CA PRO A 306 -0.91 -18.07 36.57
C PRO A 306 -0.45 -17.33 37.84
N SER A 307 0.27 -16.23 37.68
CA SER A 307 0.57 -15.34 38.80
C SER A 307 -0.72 -14.64 39.20
N ILE A 308 -1.27 -14.99 40.36
CA ILE A 308 -2.38 -14.27 40.96
C ILE A 308 -1.86 -12.86 41.25
N SER A 309 -2.47 -11.81 40.68
CA SER A 309 -2.12 -10.45 41.06
C SER A 309 -2.40 -10.29 42.55
N GLY A 310 -1.38 -10.01 43.36
CA GLY A 310 -1.53 -9.77 44.80
C GLY A 310 -2.34 -8.52 45.14
N VAL A 311 -2.83 -7.78 44.15
CA VAL A 311 -3.72 -6.64 44.32
C VAL A 311 -5.14 -7.18 44.50
N LYS A 312 -5.67 -7.05 45.72
CA LYS A 312 -7.10 -7.20 45.95
C LYS A 312 -7.81 -6.19 45.05
N TYR A 313 -8.70 -6.68 44.18
CA TYR A 313 -9.65 -5.81 43.49
C TYR A 313 -10.33 -4.93 44.54
N ALA A 314 -10.35 -3.62 44.30
CA ALA A 314 -10.85 -2.63 45.23
C ALA A 314 -12.16 -3.11 45.88
N ASP A 315 -12.18 -3.16 47.21
CA ASP A 315 -13.43 -3.16 47.97
C ASP A 315 -14.05 -1.77 47.74
N ASP A 316 -14.77 -1.62 46.62
CA ASP A 316 -15.52 -0.40 46.37
C ASP A 316 -16.57 -0.26 47.47
N HIS A 317 -16.35 0.78 48.27
CA HIS A 317 -17.16 1.23 49.38
C HIS A 317 -18.64 1.29 48.99
N TYR A 318 -19.48 0.56 49.73
CA TYR A 318 -20.92 0.80 49.85
C TYR A 318 -21.20 2.13 50.53
#